data_AF-R7J2G0-F1
#
_entry.id   AF-R7J2G0-F1
#
_cell.length_a   1.000
_cell.length_b   1.000
_cell.length_c   1.000
_cell.angle_alpha   90.00
_cell.angle_beta   90.00
_cell.angle_gamma   90.00
#
_symmetry.space_group_name_H-M   'P 1'
#
loop_
_entity.id
_entity.type
_entity.pdbx_description
1 polymer ?
#
loop_
_entity_poly.entity_id
_entity_poly.type
_entity_poly.pdbx_seq_one_letter_code
_entity_poly.pdbx_strand_id
1 'polypeptide(L)'
;MNIFSKFKASLRLREAIKMADKAHRETGHRYYVMPQHGSYGRKLVVMDRFNFRRLKMKHYIHREARVFDLVRECFYCTSYRDGNQFLAPEDRKKKVMQYFAWVEADRIATKQRRKEEQRRKEEQRRKKDWENAQKV
;
A
#
# COMPACT_ATOMS: atom_id res chain seq x y z
N MET A 1 10.42 12.23 -5.63
CA MET A 1 11.13 10.94 -5.78
C MET A 1 12.32 11.06 -6.71
N ASN A 2 13.44 10.37 -6.44
CA ASN A 2 14.54 10.27 -7.41
C ASN A 2 14.16 9.33 -8.59
N ILE A 3 14.93 9.38 -9.68
CA ILE A 3 14.60 8.67 -10.92
C ILE A 3 14.58 7.14 -10.74
N PHE A 4 15.54 6.59 -9.99
CA PHE A 4 15.63 5.16 -9.70
C PHE A 4 14.48 4.66 -8.83
N SER A 5 14.03 5.43 -7.84
CA SER A 5 12.89 5.08 -7.00
C SER A 5 11.61 5.10 -7.80
N LYS A 6 11.43 6.10 -8.66
CA LYS A 6 10.29 6.17 -9.58
C LYS A 6 10.27 4.97 -10.54
N PHE A 7 11.44 4.58 -11.05
CA PHE A 7 11.60 3.40 -11.90
C PHE A 7 11.28 2.08 -11.18
N LYS A 8 11.83 1.87 -9.97
CA LYS A 8 11.50 0.69 -9.15
C LYS A 8 10.02 0.63 -8.80
N ALA A 9 9.42 1.77 -8.46
CA ALA A 9 7.99 1.86 -8.17
C ALA A 9 7.15 1.55 -9.41
N SER A 10 7.53 2.02 -10.60
CA SER A 10 6.79 1.73 -11.83
C SER A 10 6.86 0.25 -12.22
N LEU A 11 8.02 -0.39 -12.05
CA LEU A 11 8.17 -1.83 -12.25
C LEU A 11 7.25 -2.64 -11.34
N ARG A 12 7.21 -2.31 -10.04
CA ARG A 12 6.32 -2.97 -9.07
C ARG A 12 4.85 -2.84 -9.44
N LEU A 13 4.42 -1.64 -9.84
CA LEU A 13 3.03 -1.44 -10.26
C LEU A 13 2.72 -2.25 -11.52
N ARG A 14 3.61 -2.26 -12.50
CA ARG A 14 3.44 -3.03 -13.74
C ARG A 14 3.35 -4.53 -13.47
N GLU A 15 4.17 -5.05 -12.57
CA GLU A 15 4.14 -6.45 -12.15
C GLU A 15 2.81 -6.81 -11.48
N ALA A 16 2.36 -5.98 -10.53
CA ALA A 16 1.07 -6.18 -9.87
C ALA A 16 -0.12 -6.11 -10.83
N ILE A 17 -0.08 -5.21 -11.83
CA ILE A 17 -1.09 -5.15 -12.90
C ILE A 17 -1.09 -6.45 -13.72
N LYS A 18 0.09 -6.93 -14.14
CA LYS A 18 0.20 -8.21 -14.86
C LYS A 18 -0.37 -9.39 -14.07
N MET A 19 -0.13 -9.42 -12.75
CA MET A 19 -0.70 -10.44 -11.87
C MET A 19 -2.22 -10.34 -11.79
N ALA A 20 -2.77 -9.13 -11.67
CA ALA A 20 -4.22 -8.90 -11.66
C ALA A 20 -4.88 -9.31 -12.97
N ASP A 21 -4.29 -8.94 -14.12
CA ASP A 21 -4.80 -9.31 -15.44
C ASP A 21 -4.68 -10.83 -15.69
N LYS A 22 -3.62 -11.49 -15.19
CA LYS A 22 -3.49 -12.96 -15.22
C LYS A 22 -4.63 -13.63 -14.41
N ALA A 23 -4.83 -13.21 -13.16
CA ALA A 23 -5.88 -13.76 -12.31
C ALA A 23 -7.29 -13.51 -12.88
N HIS A 24 -7.51 -12.35 -13.50
CA HIS A 24 -8.77 -12.05 -14.20
C HIS A 24 -9.01 -12.98 -15.38
N ARG A 25 -7.98 -13.28 -16.19
CA ARG A 25 -8.10 -14.24 -17.30
C ARG A 25 -8.43 -15.66 -16.83
N GLU A 26 -7.92 -16.06 -15.68
CA GLU A 26 -8.14 -17.42 -15.13
C GLU A 26 -9.54 -17.59 -14.51
N THR A 27 -10.05 -16.58 -13.80
CA THR A 27 -11.29 -16.71 -13.01
C THR A 27 -12.47 -15.91 -13.56
N GLY A 28 -12.20 -14.88 -14.37
CA GLY A 28 -13.17 -13.87 -14.78
C GLY A 28 -13.61 -12.93 -13.66
N HIS A 29 -13.02 -13.00 -12.46
CA HIS A 29 -13.37 -12.12 -11.35
C HIS A 29 -12.69 -10.75 -11.47
N ARG A 30 -13.27 -9.75 -10.80
CA ARG A 30 -12.68 -8.40 -10.75
C ARG A 30 -11.62 -8.32 -9.66
N TYR A 31 -10.41 -7.96 -10.05
CA TYR A 31 -9.27 -7.78 -9.17
C TYR A 31 -8.88 -6.32 -9.01
N TYR A 32 -8.31 -6.00 -7.85
CA TYR A 32 -7.91 -4.67 -7.41
C TYR A 32 -6.46 -4.72 -6.93
N VAL A 33 -5.62 -3.83 -7.46
CA VAL A 33 -4.25 -3.67 -6.96
C VAL A 33 -4.25 -2.64 -5.85
N MET A 34 -3.89 -3.07 -4.65
CA MET A 34 -3.94 -2.27 -3.42
C MET A 34 -2.57 -2.21 -2.75
N PRO A 35 -2.28 -1.17 -1.95
CA PRO A 35 -1.15 -1.22 -1.04
C PRO A 35 -1.38 -2.28 0.04
N GLN A 36 -0.35 -3.07 0.36
CA GLN A 36 -0.43 -4.01 1.47
C GLN A 36 -0.24 -3.26 2.79
N HIS A 37 -1.21 -3.39 3.70
CA HIS A 37 -1.10 -2.84 5.05
C HIS A 37 0.12 -3.40 5.79
N GLY A 38 0.84 -2.56 6.54
CA GLY A 38 2.07 -2.96 7.23
C GLY A 38 3.30 -3.19 6.33
N SER A 39 3.19 -3.00 5.01
CA SER A 39 4.33 -3.19 4.09
C SER A 39 5.26 -1.99 3.95
N TYR A 40 5.03 -0.91 4.69
CA TYR A 40 5.79 0.34 4.63
C TYR A 40 6.00 0.81 3.18
N GLY A 41 4.92 0.93 2.42
CA GLY A 41 5.01 1.45 1.05
C GLY A 41 5.59 0.48 0.01
N ARG A 42 6.01 -0.73 0.38
CA ARG A 42 6.88 -1.55 -0.48
C ARG A 42 6.15 -2.62 -1.27
N LYS A 43 4.99 -3.09 -0.80
CA LYS A 43 4.29 -4.22 -1.40
C LYS A 43 2.89 -3.83 -1.86
N LEU A 44 2.55 -4.35 -3.03
CA LEU A 44 1.21 -4.30 -3.58
C LEU A 44 0.59 -5.69 -3.43
N VAL A 45 -0.71 -5.73 -3.22
CA VAL A 45 -1.50 -6.96 -3.16
C VAL A 45 -2.57 -6.90 -4.24
N VAL A 46 -2.81 -8.05 -4.88
CA VAL A 46 -3.94 -8.25 -5.78
C VAL A 46 -5.08 -8.83 -4.95
N MET A 47 -6.18 -8.10 -4.88
CA MET A 47 -7.34 -8.42 -4.03
C MET A 47 -8.59 -8.57 -4.90
N ASP A 48 -9.49 -9.47 -4.53
CA ASP A 48 -10.83 -9.55 -5.11
C ASP A 48 -11.90 -9.28 -4.03
N ARG A 49 -13.17 -9.23 -4.44
CA ARG A 49 -14.27 -8.95 -3.51
C ARG A 49 -14.49 -10.07 -2.51
N PHE A 50 -14.29 -11.31 -2.92
CA PHE A 50 -14.50 -12.46 -2.06
C PHE A 50 -13.46 -12.49 -0.94
N ASN A 51 -12.17 -12.35 -1.27
CA ASN A 51 -11.13 -12.28 -0.25
C ASN A 51 -11.27 -11.02 0.62
N PHE A 52 -11.65 -9.87 0.05
CA PHE A 52 -11.94 -8.67 0.85
C PHE A 52 -13.02 -8.94 1.92
N ARG A 53 -14.13 -9.57 1.53
CA ARG A 53 -15.21 -9.95 2.47
C ARG A 53 -14.73 -10.96 3.51
N ARG A 54 -13.93 -11.95 3.11
CA ARG A 54 -13.35 -12.93 4.06
C ARG A 54 -12.39 -12.28 5.06
N LEU A 55 -11.51 -11.41 4.60
CA LEU A 55 -10.56 -10.69 5.46
C LEU A 55 -11.28 -9.76 6.43
N LYS A 56 -12.37 -9.13 5.97
CA LYS A 56 -13.26 -8.34 6.81
C LYS A 56 -13.96 -9.19 7.89
N MET A 57 -14.48 -10.36 7.53
CA MET A 57 -15.07 -11.29 8.51
C MET A 57 -14.06 -11.78 9.55
N LYS A 58 -12.80 -11.93 9.16
CA LYS A 58 -11.70 -12.32 10.06
C LYS A 58 -11.08 -11.15 10.84
N HIS A 59 -11.65 -9.95 10.76
CA HIS A 59 -11.14 -8.74 11.42
C HIS A 59 -9.72 -8.30 11.00
N TYR A 60 -9.18 -8.79 9.87
CA TYR A 60 -7.94 -8.25 9.30
C TYR A 60 -8.15 -6.92 8.59
N ILE A 61 -9.39 -6.60 8.22
CA ILE A 61 -9.82 -5.33 7.64
C ILE A 61 -10.92 -4.76 8.56
N HIS A 62 -10.95 -3.44 8.71
CA HIS A 62 -11.95 -2.76 9.54
C HIS A 62 -13.39 -3.12 9.12
N ARG A 63 -14.28 -3.27 10.11
CA ARG A 63 -15.68 -3.70 9.88
C ARG A 63 -16.48 -2.69 9.05
N GLU A 64 -16.06 -1.43 9.03
CA GLU A 64 -16.73 -0.40 8.24
C GLU A 64 -16.23 -0.32 6.80
N ALA A 65 -15.09 -0.95 6.48
CA ALA A 65 -14.53 -0.91 5.13
C ALA A 65 -15.52 -1.50 4.12
N ARG A 66 -15.84 -0.72 3.08
CA ARG A 66 -16.78 -1.08 2.02
C ARG A 66 -16.04 -1.44 0.74
N VAL A 67 -16.73 -2.16 -0.14
CA VAL A 67 -16.22 -2.43 -1.50
C VAL A 67 -16.00 -1.12 -2.28
N PHE A 68 -16.77 -0.07 -1.95
CA PHE A 68 -16.55 1.26 -2.49
C PHE A 68 -15.15 1.80 -2.15
N ASP A 69 -14.70 1.64 -0.91
CA ASP A 69 -13.36 2.07 -0.48
C ASP A 69 -12.28 1.31 -1.25
N LEU A 70 -12.48 0.01 -1.49
CA LEU A 70 -11.59 -0.81 -2.32
C LEU A 70 -11.44 -0.25 -3.74
N VAL A 71 -12.54 0.19 -4.36
CA VAL A 71 -12.50 0.80 -5.70
C VAL A 71 -11.83 2.19 -5.67
N ARG A 72 -12.10 2.97 -4.63
CA ARG A 72 -11.56 4.33 -4.48
C ARG A 72 -10.07 4.32 -4.22
N GLU A 73 -9.58 3.39 -3.41
CA GLU A 73 -8.19 3.36 -2.92
C GLU A 73 -7.26 2.47 -3.76
N CYS A 74 -7.80 1.65 -4.68
CA CYS A 74 -6.96 0.85 -5.57
C CYS A 74 -6.15 1.72 -6.54
N PHE A 75 -4.98 1.23 -6.93
CA PHE A 75 -4.15 1.83 -7.98
C PHE A 75 -4.48 1.28 -9.37
N TYR A 76 -5.21 0.18 -9.43
CA TYR A 76 -5.67 -0.46 -10.66
C TYR A 76 -6.85 -1.39 -10.36
N CYS A 77 -7.75 -1.56 -11.32
CA CYS A 77 -8.73 -2.64 -11.28
C CYS A 77 -8.98 -3.21 -12.68
N THR A 78 -9.24 -4.51 -12.74
CA THR A 78 -9.64 -5.19 -13.98
C THR A 78 -11.12 -4.88 -14.29
N SER A 79 -11.56 -5.20 -15.51
CA SER A 79 -12.99 -5.19 -15.87
C SER A 79 -13.76 -6.24 -15.07
N TYR A 80 -15.09 -6.14 -15.14
CA TYR A 80 -15.94 -7.27 -14.79
C TYR A 80 -15.90 -8.37 -15.87
N ARG A 81 -16.52 -9.51 -15.56
CA ARG A 81 -16.60 -10.68 -16.44
C ARG A 81 -17.28 -10.36 -17.78
N ASP A 82 -18.26 -9.46 -17.76
CA ASP A 82 -19.00 -8.95 -18.93
C ASP A 82 -18.20 -7.90 -19.74
N GLY A 83 -16.95 -7.62 -19.36
CA GLY A 83 -16.12 -6.59 -19.97
C GLY A 83 -16.49 -5.17 -19.54
N ASN A 84 -17.53 -4.99 -18.72
CA ASN A 84 -18.04 -3.69 -18.34
C ASN A 84 -17.18 -3.04 -17.22
N GLN A 85 -17.28 -1.71 -17.08
CA GLN A 85 -16.51 -0.88 -16.14
C GLN A 85 -14.98 -1.03 -16.23
N PHE A 86 -14.45 -1.14 -17.44
CA PHE A 86 -13.03 -0.95 -17.66
C PHE A 86 -12.62 0.49 -17.29
N LEU A 87 -11.53 0.66 -16.55
CA LEU A 87 -10.99 2.00 -16.27
C LEU A 87 -10.58 2.65 -17.59
N ALA A 88 -11.21 3.78 -17.92
CA ALA A 88 -10.83 4.62 -19.05
C ALA A 88 -9.32 5.00 -18.93
N PRO A 89 -8.61 5.21 -20.06
CA PRO A 89 -7.20 5.56 -20.04
C PRO A 89 -6.87 6.76 -19.14
N GLU A 90 -7.74 7.75 -19.07
CA GLU A 90 -7.63 8.95 -18.25
C GLU A 90 -7.68 8.60 -16.76
N ASP A 91 -8.61 7.75 -16.36
CA ASP A 91 -8.74 7.33 -14.97
C ASP A 91 -7.61 6.38 -14.56
N ARG A 92 -7.09 5.55 -15.48
CA ARG A 92 -5.86 4.79 -15.25
C ARG A 92 -4.69 5.72 -14.93
N LYS A 93 -4.53 6.82 -15.68
CA LYS A 93 -3.48 7.81 -15.40
C LYS A 93 -3.66 8.43 -14.00
N LYS A 94 -4.88 8.80 -13.61
CA LYS A 94 -5.17 9.32 -12.26
C LYS A 94 -4.78 8.32 -11.16
N LYS A 95 -5.11 7.04 -11.33
CA LYS A 95 -4.75 5.98 -10.37
C LYS A 95 -3.24 5.73 -10.30
N VAL A 96 -2.53 5.81 -11.42
CA VAL A 96 -1.05 5.76 -11.44
C VAL A 96 -0.45 6.95 -10.69
N MET A 97 -1.00 8.16 -10.87
CA MET A 97 -0.55 9.33 -10.11
C MET A 97 -0.81 9.15 -8.60
N GLN A 98 -1.99 8.64 -8.23
CA GLN A 98 -2.32 8.29 -6.85
C GLN A 98 -1.31 7.30 -6.24
N TYR A 99 -0.88 6.29 -7.01
CA TYR A 99 0.17 5.36 -6.57
C TYR A 99 1.50 6.08 -6.30
N PHE A 100 1.98 6.92 -7.21
CA PHE A 100 3.23 7.63 -6.98
C PHE A 100 3.14 8.61 -5.81
N ALA A 101 2.00 9.27 -5.61
CA ALA A 101 1.75 10.10 -4.44
C ALA A 101 1.83 9.29 -3.15
N TRP A 102 1.21 8.10 -3.12
CA TRP A 102 1.28 7.18 -1.98
C TRP A 102 2.71 6.70 -1.69
N VAL A 103 3.50 6.36 -2.71
CA VAL A 103 4.91 5.96 -2.54
C VAL A 103 5.76 7.11 -1.96
N GLU A 104 5.53 8.34 -2.41
CA GLU A 104 6.23 9.51 -1.86
C GLU A 104 5.84 9.77 -0.41
N ALA A 105 4.54 9.71 -0.09
CA ALA A 105 4.04 9.88 1.26
C ALA A 105 4.63 8.84 2.23
N ASP A 106 4.66 7.56 1.84
CA ASP A 106 5.25 6.52 2.67
C ASP A 106 6.77 6.69 2.84
N ARG A 107 7.48 7.16 1.80
CA ARG A 107 8.91 7.48 1.90
C ARG A 107 9.18 8.55 2.97
N ILE A 108 8.38 9.61 2.97
CA ILE A 108 8.47 10.70 3.95
C ILE A 108 8.16 10.17 5.35
N ALA A 109 7.05 9.45 5.50
CA ALA A 109 6.64 8.86 6.79
C ALA A 109 7.70 7.90 7.35
N THR A 110 8.31 7.06 6.50
CA THR A 110 9.39 6.15 6.90
C THR A 110 10.63 6.90 7.37
N LYS A 111 10.99 8.02 6.72
CA LYS A 111 12.12 8.86 7.15
C LYS A 111 11.84 9.50 8.51
N GLN A 112 10.62 9.98 8.74
CA GLN A 112 10.21 10.56 10.02
C GLN A 112 10.25 9.53 11.15
N ARG A 113 9.65 8.34 10.94
CA ARG A 113 9.68 7.23 11.92
C ARG A 113 11.11 6.86 12.36
N ARG A 114 12.05 6.77 11.41
CA ARG A 114 13.46 6.47 11.72
C ARG A 114 14.13 7.54 12.58
N LYS A 115 13.86 8.82 12.28
CA LYS A 115 14.39 9.94 13.07
C LYS A 115 13.84 9.94 14.49
N GLU A 116 12.54 9.69 14.62
CA GLU A 116 11.88 9.62 15.93
C GLU A 116 12.40 8.44 16.76
N GLU A 117 12.60 7.28 16.15
CA GLU A 117 13.18 6.11 16.81
C GLU A 117 14.62 6.39 17.30
N GLN A 118 15.43 7.08 16.49
CA GLN A 118 16.78 7.50 16.89
C GLN A 118 16.75 8.46 18.08
N ARG A 119 15.86 9.47 18.05
CA ARG A 119 15.68 10.41 19.17
C ARG A 119 15.27 9.70 20.45
N ARG A 120 14.29 8.79 20.39
CA ARG A 120 13.84 8.01 21.56
C ARG A 120 14.96 7.17 22.16
N LYS A 121 15.79 6.53 21.32
CA LYS A 121 16.96 5.76 21.79
C LYS A 121 18.00 6.64 22.47
N GLU A 122 18.24 7.84 21.92
CA GLU A 122 19.18 8.79 22.52
C GLU A 122 18.66 9.34 23.85
N GLU A 123 17.38 9.71 23.94
CA GLU A 123 16.74 10.14 25.19
C GLU A 123 16.80 9.04 26.25
N GLN A 124 16.51 7.79 25.89
CA GLN A 124 16.64 6.64 26.78
C GLN A 124 18.09 6.44 27.26
N ARG A 125 19.08 6.59 26.38
CA ARG A 125 20.50 6.50 26.74
C ARG A 125 20.88 7.59 27.73
N ARG A 126 20.56 8.86 27.43
CA ARG A 126 20.83 10.01 28.31
C ARG A 126 20.18 9.85 29.68
N LYS A 127 18.94 9.36 29.72
CA LYS A 127 18.25 9.11 31.00
C LYS A 127 18.97 8.04 31.81
N LYS A 128 19.38 6.94 31.17
CA LYS A 128 20.14 5.86 31.81
C LYS A 128 21.51 6.33 32.32
N ASP A 129 22.20 7.14 31.53
CA ASP A 129 23.50 7.72 31.90
C ASP A 129 23.36 8.65 33.12
N TRP A 130 22.30 9.47 33.16
CA TRP A 130 21.98 10.32 34.31
C TRP A 130 21.63 9.52 35.58
N GLU A 131 20.78 8.48 35.46
CA GLU A 131 20.42 7.60 36.58
C GLU A 131 21.65 6.86 37.15
N ASN A 132 22.60 6.49 36.30
CA ASN A 132 23.85 5.85 36.75
C ASN A 132 24.78 6.83 37.46
N ALA A 133 24.87 8.08 36.99
CA ALA A 133 25.69 9.12 37.62
C ALA A 133 25.21 9.52 39.02
N GLN A 134 23.93 9.33 39.34
CA GLN A 134 23.39 9.57 40.68
C GLN A 134 23.63 8.43 41.68
N LYS A 135 24.08 7.26 41.21
CA LYS A 135 24.34 6.08 42.05
C LYS A 135 25.80 5.95 42.49
N VAL A 136 26.68 6.85 42.04
CA VAL A 136 28.10 6.97 42.41
C VAL A 136 28.24 8.16 43.33
#